data_AF-A0A0S3PTM5-F1
#
_entry.id   AF-A0A0S3PTM5-F1
#
_cell.length_a   1.000
_cell.length_b   1.000
_cell.length_c   1.000
_cell.angle_alpha   90.00
_cell.angle_beta   90.00
_cell.angle_gamma   90.00
#
_symmetry.space_group_name_H-M   'P 1'
#
loop_
_entity.id
_entity.type
_entity.pdbx_description
1 polymer ?
#
loop_
_entity_poly.entity_id
_entity_poly.type
_entity_poly.pdbx_seq_one_letter_code
_entity_poly.pdbx_strand_id
1 'polypeptide(L)'
;MSFPPDARIKVTVTPSPNHGTRRDGIPPDMLLLHYTGMRSAEAALQRLRDPAAEVSAHYLIHEDGEIVQMVPEMRRAWHAGAAAWGRQRDINSHSIGIEIVNPGHDHGYRDFPARQIDAVVALCSDILGRHAIKPERVLAHSDVAPLRKEDPGERFPWGTLHAAGIGHWVKPAPLTPATSGLSPGDTGRDVEAMQRKLRDYGYAFEASGTYDPMTEKVITAFQRHFRPERVDGIADASTRTTLDQLLAALKR
;
A
#
# COMPACT_ATOMS: atom_id res chain seq x y z
N MET A 1 25.35 -11.15 -8.64
CA MET A 1 25.67 -12.22 -7.67
C MET A 1 24.36 -12.65 -7.04
N SER A 2 24.13 -13.95 -6.85
CA SER A 2 22.96 -14.45 -6.11
C SER A 2 23.14 -14.21 -4.60
N PHE A 3 22.05 -14.17 -3.85
CA PHE A 3 22.05 -14.00 -2.38
C PHE A 3 21.15 -15.07 -1.75
N PRO A 4 21.40 -15.48 -0.49
CA PRO A 4 20.49 -16.40 0.20
C PRO A 4 19.13 -15.71 0.45
N PRO A 5 18.00 -16.39 0.27
CA PRO A 5 16.69 -15.79 0.52
C PRO A 5 16.51 -15.41 1.99
N ASP A 6 15.87 -14.28 2.26
CA ASP A 6 15.51 -13.84 3.62
C ASP A 6 14.26 -14.57 4.13
N ALA A 7 13.36 -14.93 3.22
CA ALA A 7 12.08 -15.55 3.55
C ALA A 7 12.26 -17.00 4.05
N ARG A 8 11.51 -17.39 5.09
CA ARG A 8 11.55 -18.78 5.63
C ARG A 8 10.57 -19.72 4.92
N ILE A 9 9.88 -19.23 3.89
CA ILE A 9 8.98 -19.98 3.01
C ILE A 9 9.65 -20.23 1.65
N LYS A 10 9.04 -21.07 0.82
CA LYS A 10 9.57 -21.37 -0.53
C LYS A 10 9.54 -20.10 -1.39
N VAL A 11 10.72 -19.63 -1.79
CA VAL A 11 10.93 -18.55 -2.75
C VAL A 11 12.03 -18.91 -3.73
N THR A 12 12.00 -18.33 -4.93
CA THR A 12 13.15 -18.32 -5.84
C THR A 12 13.89 -16.99 -5.72
N VAL A 13 15.18 -16.94 -6.03
CA VAL A 13 15.98 -15.70 -5.97
C VAL A 13 16.37 -15.28 -7.37
N THR A 14 15.91 -14.10 -7.79
CA THR A 14 16.27 -13.48 -9.07
C THR A 14 16.70 -12.03 -8.83
N PRO A 15 18.00 -11.76 -8.62
CA PRO A 15 18.47 -10.47 -8.17
C PRO A 15 18.17 -9.31 -9.14
N SER A 16 17.72 -8.19 -8.58
CA SER A 16 17.68 -6.89 -9.23
C SER A 16 18.94 -6.08 -8.90
N PRO A 17 19.55 -5.38 -9.87
CA PRO A 17 20.67 -4.46 -9.62
C PRO A 17 20.22 -3.14 -8.98
N ASN A 18 18.92 -2.82 -9.06
CA ASN A 18 18.36 -1.51 -8.69
C ASN A 18 18.11 -1.42 -7.19
N HIS A 19 19.17 -1.35 -6.39
CA HIS A 19 19.05 -1.23 -4.93
C HIS A 19 20.23 -0.48 -4.33
N GLY A 20 20.03 0.12 -3.16
CA GLY A 20 21.09 0.81 -2.41
C GLY A 20 21.18 0.35 -0.96
N THR A 21 22.03 1.02 -0.19
CA THR A 21 21.98 0.96 1.27
C THR A 21 20.74 1.71 1.75
N ARG A 22 20.06 1.20 2.80
CA ARG A 22 19.01 1.96 3.49
C ARG A 22 19.63 3.22 4.09
N ARG A 23 18.95 4.37 3.96
CA ARG A 23 19.42 5.62 4.58
C ARG A 23 19.43 5.42 6.10
N ASP A 24 20.41 6.03 6.76
CA ASP A 24 20.58 5.99 8.22
C ASP A 24 20.74 4.59 8.85
N GLY A 25 20.92 3.54 8.04
CA GLY A 25 21.12 2.17 8.51
C GLY A 25 19.92 1.57 9.24
N ILE A 26 18.72 2.15 9.08
CA ILE A 26 17.52 1.70 9.79
C ILE A 26 17.00 0.36 9.23
N PRO A 27 16.46 -0.53 10.08
CA PRO A 27 15.70 -1.67 9.62
C PRO A 27 14.35 -1.22 9.02
N PRO A 28 13.75 -1.99 8.09
CA PRO A 28 12.41 -1.70 7.60
C PRO A 28 11.39 -1.84 8.74
N ASP A 29 10.49 -0.87 8.83
CA ASP A 29 9.39 -0.81 9.78
C ASP A 29 8.03 -0.66 9.08
N MET A 30 7.98 -0.84 7.75
CA MET A 30 6.79 -0.75 6.90
C MET A 30 6.77 -1.88 5.88
N LEU A 31 5.57 -2.34 5.52
CA LEU A 31 5.33 -3.25 4.42
C LEU A 31 4.47 -2.52 3.37
N LEU A 32 4.93 -2.47 2.12
CA LEU A 32 4.27 -1.70 1.07
C LEU A 32 3.87 -2.60 -0.08
N LEU A 33 2.56 -2.71 -0.34
CA LEU A 33 1.99 -3.56 -1.39
C LEU A 33 1.73 -2.75 -2.66
N HIS A 34 2.09 -3.35 -3.79
CA HIS A 34 1.97 -2.81 -5.14
C HIS A 34 1.25 -3.84 -6.02
N TYR A 35 0.66 -3.38 -7.11
CA TYR A 35 0.55 -4.20 -8.30
C TYR A 35 1.63 -3.81 -9.29
N THR A 36 1.97 -4.70 -10.22
CA THR A 36 2.98 -4.42 -11.24
C THR A 36 2.51 -3.43 -12.29
N GLY A 37 1.23 -3.45 -12.67
CA GLY A 37 0.68 -2.56 -13.69
C GLY A 37 1.21 -2.94 -15.06
N MET A 38 1.48 -4.23 -15.26
CA MET A 38 2.10 -4.77 -16.47
C MET A 38 1.31 -5.97 -16.97
N ARG A 39 1.38 -6.19 -18.28
CA ARG A 39 0.57 -7.21 -18.98
C ARG A 39 0.95 -8.66 -18.62
N SER A 40 2.15 -8.89 -18.08
CA SER A 40 2.58 -10.23 -17.64
C SER A 40 3.63 -10.17 -16.53
N ALA A 41 3.81 -11.30 -15.85
CA ALA A 41 4.83 -11.47 -14.83
C ALA A 41 6.26 -11.33 -15.40
N GLU A 42 6.50 -11.83 -16.61
CA GLU A 42 7.80 -11.74 -17.28
C GLU A 42 8.17 -10.29 -17.58
N ALA A 43 7.19 -9.49 -18.03
CA ALA A 43 7.40 -8.05 -18.25
C ALA A 43 7.74 -7.33 -16.94
N ALA A 44 7.05 -7.65 -15.84
CA ALA A 44 7.36 -7.13 -14.52
C ALA A 44 8.77 -7.51 -14.05
N LEU A 45 9.11 -8.79 -14.15
CA LEU A 45 10.42 -9.31 -13.77
C LEU A 45 11.56 -8.66 -14.58
N GLN A 46 11.37 -8.49 -15.90
CA GLN A 46 12.34 -7.82 -16.76
C GLN A 46 12.51 -6.35 -16.36
N ARG A 47 11.40 -5.61 -16.17
CA ARG A 47 11.46 -4.20 -15.80
C ARG A 47 12.13 -3.98 -14.45
N LEU A 48 11.80 -4.79 -13.44
CA LEU A 48 12.36 -4.68 -12.10
C LEU A 48 13.85 -5.05 -12.04
N ARG A 49 14.42 -5.61 -13.12
CA ARG A 49 15.84 -5.97 -13.25
C ARG A 49 16.61 -5.09 -14.22
N ASP A 50 15.93 -4.27 -15.00
CA ASP A 50 16.54 -3.38 -15.97
C ASP A 50 17.25 -2.23 -15.24
N PRO A 51 18.60 -2.13 -15.32
CA PRO A 51 19.34 -1.03 -14.70
C PRO A 51 18.87 0.36 -15.16
N ALA A 52 18.37 0.49 -16.40
CA ALA A 52 17.91 1.77 -16.93
C ALA A 52 16.54 2.18 -16.39
N ALA A 53 15.77 1.23 -15.84
CA ALA A 53 14.45 1.50 -15.29
C ALA A 53 14.50 2.14 -13.90
N GLU A 54 15.59 1.94 -13.16
CA GLU A 54 15.79 2.46 -11.80
C GLU A 54 14.62 2.17 -10.83
N VAL A 55 13.98 1.01 -11.00
CA VAL A 55 12.92 0.50 -10.12
C VAL A 55 13.17 -0.95 -9.74
N SER A 56 12.75 -1.32 -8.53
CA SER A 56 12.80 -2.70 -8.01
C SER A 56 11.87 -2.86 -6.82
N ALA A 57 11.57 -4.10 -6.48
CA ALA A 57 10.91 -4.48 -5.24
C ALA A 57 11.72 -5.57 -4.53
N HIS A 58 11.39 -5.86 -3.27
CA HIS A 58 12.04 -6.96 -2.56
C HIS A 58 11.49 -8.30 -3.04
N TYR A 59 10.18 -8.34 -3.31
CA TYR A 59 9.48 -9.53 -3.75
C TYR A 59 8.57 -9.24 -4.94
N LEU A 60 8.42 -10.22 -5.83
CA LEU A 60 7.43 -10.29 -6.90
C LEU A 60 6.60 -11.56 -6.72
N ILE A 61 5.27 -11.44 -6.77
CA ILE A 61 4.34 -12.57 -6.63
C ILE A 61 3.55 -12.76 -7.92
N HIS A 62 3.76 -13.91 -8.56
CA HIS A 62 3.11 -14.30 -9.82
C HIS A 62 1.64 -14.69 -9.61
N GLU A 63 0.83 -14.70 -10.66
CA GLU A 63 -0.59 -15.07 -10.57
C GLU A 63 -0.82 -16.53 -10.14
N ASP A 64 0.19 -17.39 -10.24
CA ASP A 64 0.17 -18.78 -9.78
C ASP A 64 0.58 -18.98 -8.30
N GLY A 65 1.02 -17.91 -7.64
CA GLY A 65 1.51 -17.93 -6.28
C GLY A 65 3.02 -18.18 -6.16
N GLU A 66 3.77 -18.28 -7.27
CA GLU A 66 5.23 -18.25 -7.19
C GLU A 66 5.72 -16.91 -6.61
N ILE A 67 6.65 -16.99 -5.66
CA ILE A 67 7.28 -15.84 -5.01
C ILE A 67 8.75 -15.78 -5.43
N VAL A 68 9.14 -14.64 -5.99
CA VAL A 68 10.52 -14.35 -6.40
C VAL A 68 11.07 -13.25 -5.49
N GLN A 69 12.16 -13.52 -4.78
CA GLN A 69 12.91 -12.49 -4.06
C GLN A 69 13.95 -11.85 -4.98
N MET A 70 13.92 -10.52 -5.08
CA MET A 70 14.75 -9.74 -6.01
C MET A 70 15.77 -8.85 -5.30
N VAL A 71 15.47 -8.37 -4.10
CA VAL A 71 16.36 -7.53 -3.29
C VAL A 71 16.37 -8.07 -1.86
N PRO A 72 17.55 -8.22 -1.21
CA PRO A 72 17.62 -8.55 0.21
C PRO A 72 16.90 -7.49 1.05
N GLU A 73 16.14 -7.90 2.06
CA GLU A 73 15.28 -6.99 2.83
C GLU A 73 16.05 -5.92 3.60
N MET A 74 17.32 -6.16 3.94
CA MET A 74 18.18 -5.15 4.57
C MET A 74 18.72 -4.12 3.58
N ARG A 75 18.55 -4.33 2.27
CA ARG A 75 18.86 -3.34 1.25
C ARG A 75 17.64 -2.49 0.95
N ARG A 76 17.88 -1.34 0.33
CA ARG A 76 16.85 -0.39 -0.09
C ARG A 76 16.48 -0.67 -1.55
N ALA A 77 15.41 -1.43 -1.78
CA ALA A 77 14.77 -1.51 -3.10
C ALA A 77 14.16 -0.14 -3.48
N TRP A 78 13.88 0.07 -4.76
CA TRP A 78 13.41 1.35 -5.31
C TRP A 78 11.99 1.18 -5.87
N HIS A 79 10.99 1.15 -4.99
CA HIS A 79 9.59 0.88 -5.36
C HIS A 79 8.64 2.04 -5.05
N ALA A 80 8.85 2.77 -3.95
CA ALA A 80 7.90 3.78 -3.48
C ALA A 80 7.98 5.13 -4.23
N GLY A 81 9.13 5.45 -4.84
CA GLY A 81 9.37 6.75 -5.47
C GLY A 81 9.17 7.93 -4.51
N ALA A 82 8.61 9.04 -5.00
CA ALA A 82 8.17 10.15 -4.16
C ALA A 82 6.90 9.75 -3.39
N ALA A 83 7.04 9.60 -2.07
CA ALA A 83 6.00 9.09 -1.18
C ALA A 83 6.24 9.55 0.26
N ALA A 84 5.20 9.53 1.09
CA ALA A 84 5.26 9.96 2.49
C ALA A 84 4.18 9.28 3.36
N TRP A 85 4.54 8.98 4.61
CA TRP A 85 3.63 8.44 5.63
C TRP A 85 4.03 8.95 7.00
N GLY A 86 3.11 9.63 7.69
CA GLY A 86 3.36 10.36 8.92
C GLY A 86 4.50 11.37 8.72
N ARG A 87 5.59 11.20 9.48
CA ARG A 87 6.81 12.02 9.36
C ARG A 87 7.82 11.47 8.34
N GLN A 88 7.63 10.25 7.85
CA GLN A 88 8.58 9.63 6.94
C GLN A 88 8.41 10.13 5.51
N ARG A 89 9.53 10.39 4.86
CA ARG A 89 9.62 10.89 3.47
C ARG A 89 10.49 10.01 2.56
N ASP A 90 11.32 9.14 3.12
CA ASP A 90 12.05 8.11 2.36
C ASP A 90 11.45 6.73 2.59
N ILE A 91 10.27 6.50 2.00
CA ILE A 91 9.52 5.26 2.19
C ILE A 91 10.34 4.03 1.79
N ASN A 92 11.17 4.10 0.74
CA ASN A 92 12.04 3.00 0.33
C ASN A 92 12.98 2.51 1.46
N SER A 93 13.54 3.42 2.28
CA SER A 93 14.42 3.02 3.40
C SER A 93 13.65 2.45 4.58
N HIS A 94 12.37 2.79 4.71
CA HIS A 94 11.49 2.29 5.77
C HIS A 94 10.73 1.02 5.42
N SER A 95 10.66 0.64 4.14
CA SER A 95 9.72 -0.39 3.71
C SER A 95 10.37 -1.60 3.04
N ILE A 96 9.64 -2.70 3.11
CA ILE A 96 9.76 -3.85 2.22
C ILE A 96 8.64 -3.73 1.18
N GLY A 97 8.99 -3.48 -0.07
CA GLY A 97 8.06 -3.51 -1.21
C GLY A 97 7.78 -4.93 -1.75
N ILE A 98 6.51 -5.25 -1.93
CA ILE A 98 6.01 -6.45 -2.61
C ILE A 98 5.23 -6.04 -3.86
N GLU A 99 5.69 -6.50 -5.01
CA GLU A 99 5.00 -6.37 -6.31
C GLU A 99 4.12 -7.59 -6.56
N ILE A 100 2.85 -7.36 -6.84
CA ILE A 100 1.88 -8.43 -7.09
C ILE A 100 1.47 -8.35 -8.56
N VAL A 101 1.71 -9.42 -9.33
CA VAL A 101 1.42 -9.40 -10.77
C VAL A 101 -0.07 -9.19 -11.00
N ASN A 102 -0.39 -8.02 -11.52
CA ASN A 102 -1.74 -7.65 -11.94
C ASN A 102 -1.60 -6.54 -13.00
N PRO A 103 -2.38 -6.60 -14.10
CA PRO A 103 -2.32 -5.58 -15.15
C PRO A 103 -2.61 -4.15 -14.67
N GLY A 104 -3.30 -3.98 -13.53
CA GLY A 104 -3.61 -2.66 -13.00
C GLY A 104 -4.60 -1.88 -13.86
N HIS A 105 -4.90 -0.65 -13.44
CA HIS A 105 -5.96 0.19 -14.03
C HIS A 105 -5.76 0.42 -15.54
N ASP A 106 -4.53 0.57 -16.00
CA ASP A 106 -4.22 0.92 -17.40
C ASP A 106 -4.27 -0.28 -18.37
N HIS A 107 -4.23 -1.53 -17.88
CA HIS A 107 -4.09 -2.72 -18.74
C HIS A 107 -5.13 -3.81 -18.49
N GLY A 108 -6.24 -3.47 -17.85
CA GLY A 108 -7.35 -4.40 -17.61
C GLY A 108 -7.37 -4.91 -16.18
N TYR A 109 -7.49 -3.99 -15.22
CA TYR A 109 -7.54 -4.29 -13.80
C TYR A 109 -8.58 -5.36 -13.48
N ARG A 110 -8.16 -6.37 -12.71
CA ARG A 110 -8.92 -7.58 -12.43
C ARG A 110 -8.67 -8.06 -11.02
N ASP A 111 -9.52 -8.97 -10.57
CA ASP A 111 -9.36 -9.60 -9.26
C ASP A 111 -8.08 -10.44 -9.24
N PHE A 112 -7.44 -10.48 -8.07
CA PHE A 112 -6.25 -11.28 -7.82
C PHE A 112 -6.66 -12.74 -7.62
N PRO A 113 -6.05 -13.72 -8.31
CA PRO A 113 -6.35 -15.14 -8.09
C PRO A 113 -6.15 -15.57 -6.63
N ALA A 114 -7.00 -16.47 -6.13
CA ALA A 114 -6.95 -16.93 -4.74
C ALA A 114 -5.55 -17.41 -4.31
N ARG A 115 -4.91 -18.25 -5.14
CA ARG A 115 -3.54 -18.74 -4.92
C ARG A 115 -2.47 -17.62 -4.82
N GLN A 116 -2.67 -16.52 -5.54
CA GLN A 116 -1.79 -15.36 -5.46
C GLN A 116 -1.99 -14.63 -4.13
N ILE A 117 -3.24 -14.50 -3.67
CA ILE A 117 -3.55 -13.92 -2.36
C ILE A 117 -3.05 -14.81 -1.22
N ASP A 118 -3.14 -16.14 -1.33
CA ASP A 118 -2.58 -17.07 -0.35
C ASP A 118 -1.06 -16.89 -0.23
N ALA A 119 -0.37 -16.73 -1.36
CA ALA A 119 1.08 -16.44 -1.39
C ALA A 119 1.40 -15.06 -0.76
N VAL A 120 0.59 -14.04 -1.03
CA VAL A 120 0.71 -12.72 -0.36
C VAL A 120 0.57 -12.87 1.15
N VAL A 121 -0.46 -13.56 1.64
CA VAL A 121 -0.70 -13.78 3.07
C VAL A 121 0.46 -14.53 3.72
N ALA A 122 0.95 -15.60 3.08
CA ALA A 122 2.08 -16.39 3.58
C ALA A 122 3.36 -15.54 3.67
N LEU A 123 3.67 -14.77 2.62
CA LEU A 123 4.86 -13.92 2.58
C LEU A 123 4.77 -12.77 3.60
N CYS A 124 3.64 -12.07 3.64
CA CYS A 124 3.43 -11.00 4.62
C CYS A 124 3.57 -11.52 6.05
N SER A 125 2.99 -12.69 6.36
CA SER A 125 3.13 -13.31 7.69
C SER A 125 4.59 -13.65 8.04
N ASP A 126 5.34 -14.20 7.09
CA ASP A 126 6.78 -14.49 7.28
C ASP A 126 7.60 -13.21 7.53
N ILE A 127 7.34 -12.14 6.76
CA ILE A 127 7.98 -10.83 6.93
C ILE A 127 7.66 -10.25 8.30
N LEU A 128 6.39 -10.23 8.70
CA LEU A 128 5.95 -9.71 10.00
C LEU A 128 6.49 -10.54 11.19
N GLY A 129 6.79 -11.82 10.99
CA GLY A 129 7.46 -12.66 11.98
C GLY A 129 8.96 -12.39 12.13
N ARG A 130 9.56 -11.62 11.22
CA ARG A 130 10.99 -11.30 11.18
C ARG A 130 11.28 -9.82 11.45
N HIS A 131 10.34 -8.93 11.10
CA HIS A 131 10.45 -7.48 11.29
C HIS A 131 9.35 -6.95 12.19
N ALA A 132 9.71 -6.02 13.08
CA ALA A 132 8.77 -5.37 14.00
C ALA A 132 7.92 -4.29 13.29
N ILE A 133 7.20 -4.68 12.24
CA ILE A 133 6.31 -3.81 11.48
C ILE A 133 4.95 -3.77 12.18
N LYS A 134 4.51 -2.57 12.57
CA LYS A 134 3.19 -2.40 13.19
C LYS A 134 2.07 -2.60 12.16
N PRO A 135 0.88 -3.10 12.57
CA PRO A 135 -0.24 -3.33 11.64
C PRO A 135 -0.60 -2.09 10.81
N GLU A 136 -0.60 -0.90 11.40
CA GLU A 136 -0.89 0.37 10.72
C GLU A 136 0.23 0.86 9.77
N ARG A 137 1.30 0.06 9.62
CA ARG A 137 2.40 0.27 8.66
C ARG A 137 2.45 -0.83 7.59
N VAL A 138 1.38 -1.62 7.44
CA VAL A 138 1.13 -2.42 6.24
C VAL A 138 0.21 -1.61 5.33
N LEU A 139 0.75 -1.11 4.22
CA LEU A 139 0.14 -0.05 3.43
C LEU A 139 0.09 -0.37 1.95
N ALA A 140 -0.81 0.30 1.24
CA ALA A 140 -0.82 0.41 -0.21
C ALA A 140 0.19 1.46 -0.70
N HIS A 141 0.65 1.34 -1.94
CA HIS A 141 1.39 2.43 -2.58
C HIS A 141 0.53 3.70 -2.70
N SER A 142 -0.77 3.54 -2.95
CA SER A 142 -1.73 4.66 -2.98
C SER A 142 -1.86 5.40 -1.64
N ASP A 143 -1.61 4.73 -0.50
CA ASP A 143 -1.65 5.40 0.80
C ASP A 143 -0.52 6.42 0.97
N VAL A 144 0.66 6.06 0.50
CA VAL A 144 1.87 6.86 0.67
C VAL A 144 2.11 7.83 -0.49
N ALA A 145 1.45 7.63 -1.63
CA ALA A 145 1.55 8.48 -2.82
C ALA A 145 0.18 8.73 -3.50
N PRO A 146 -0.82 9.28 -2.77
CA PRO A 146 -2.21 9.35 -3.22
C PRO A 146 -2.44 10.18 -4.49
N LEU A 147 -1.57 11.15 -4.77
CA LEU A 147 -1.64 11.97 -5.98
C LEU A 147 -1.16 11.23 -7.25
N ARG A 148 -0.40 10.14 -7.10
CA ARG A 148 0.36 9.52 -8.19
C ARG A 148 0.03 8.04 -8.39
N LYS A 149 -0.40 7.35 -7.34
CA LYS A 149 -0.47 5.89 -7.29
C LYS A 149 -1.85 5.42 -6.86
N GLU A 150 -2.27 4.30 -7.45
CA GLU A 150 -3.58 3.70 -7.25
C GLU A 150 -3.47 2.26 -6.74
N ASP A 151 -2.30 1.65 -6.89
CA ASP A 151 -1.97 0.28 -6.51
C ASP A 151 -1.95 0.05 -4.98
N PRO A 152 -2.35 -1.17 -4.53
CA PRO A 152 -2.79 -2.33 -5.33
C PRO A 152 -4.27 -2.26 -5.78
N GLY A 153 -4.93 -1.13 -5.54
CA GLY A 153 -6.30 -0.82 -5.99
C GLY A 153 -7.40 -1.45 -5.13
N GLU A 154 -8.64 -1.09 -5.43
CA GLU A 154 -9.85 -1.45 -4.67
C GLU A 154 -10.27 -2.91 -4.78
N ARG A 155 -9.74 -3.67 -5.74
CA ARG A 155 -9.97 -5.12 -5.84
C ARG A 155 -9.00 -5.93 -4.96
N PHE A 156 -8.00 -5.29 -4.35
CA PHE A 156 -7.08 -5.98 -3.45
C PHE A 156 -7.78 -6.31 -2.11
N PRO A 157 -7.77 -7.58 -1.66
CA PRO A 157 -8.62 -8.03 -0.56
C PRO A 157 -8.01 -7.76 0.82
N TRP A 158 -7.93 -6.49 1.23
CA TRP A 158 -7.37 -6.08 2.53
C TRP A 158 -8.02 -6.78 3.74
N GLY A 159 -9.33 -7.02 3.69
CA GLY A 159 -10.03 -7.77 4.73
C GLY A 159 -9.54 -9.22 4.91
N THR A 160 -9.09 -9.87 3.83
CA THR A 160 -8.49 -11.21 3.88
C THR A 160 -7.14 -11.20 4.59
N LEU A 161 -6.30 -10.20 4.33
CA LEU A 161 -5.03 -10.01 5.05
C LEU A 161 -5.29 -9.77 6.52
N HIS A 162 -6.22 -8.87 6.86
CA HIS A 162 -6.56 -8.56 8.24
C HIS A 162 -7.08 -9.79 9.00
N ALA A 163 -7.92 -10.63 8.37
CA ALA A 163 -8.38 -11.89 8.95
C ALA A 163 -7.23 -12.87 9.26
N ALA A 164 -6.11 -12.77 8.53
CA ALA A 164 -4.87 -13.50 8.81
C ALA A 164 -3.94 -12.80 9.80
N GLY A 165 -4.37 -11.69 10.42
CA GLY A 165 -3.58 -10.91 11.38
C GLY A 165 -2.60 -9.92 10.75
N ILE A 166 -2.80 -9.59 9.47
CA ILE A 166 -1.88 -8.76 8.68
C ILE A 166 -2.53 -7.40 8.42
N GLY A 167 -1.90 -6.35 8.91
CA GLY A 167 -2.33 -4.98 8.68
C GLY A 167 -3.47 -4.51 9.59
N HIS A 168 -3.60 -3.18 9.69
CA HIS A 168 -4.66 -2.53 10.44
C HIS A 168 -5.87 -2.28 9.54
N TRP A 169 -7.02 -2.84 9.92
CA TRP A 169 -8.24 -2.75 9.14
C TRP A 169 -9.45 -2.93 10.05
N VAL A 170 -10.60 -2.42 9.65
CA VAL A 170 -11.90 -2.63 10.29
C VAL A 170 -12.94 -2.91 9.22
N LYS A 171 -14.00 -3.65 9.56
CA LYS A 171 -15.13 -3.81 8.63
C LYS A 171 -15.69 -2.42 8.28
N PRO A 172 -15.70 -2.01 7.00
CA PRO A 172 -16.16 -0.69 6.63
C PRO A 172 -17.61 -0.47 7.05
N ALA A 173 -17.91 0.77 7.44
CA ALA A 173 -19.29 1.17 7.69
C ALA A 173 -20.11 1.02 6.39
N PRO A 174 -21.37 0.52 6.47
CA PRO A 174 -22.18 0.30 5.28
C PRO A 174 -22.48 1.60 4.53
N LEU A 175 -22.68 1.50 3.22
CA LEU A 175 -23.18 2.62 2.43
C LEU A 175 -24.59 3.02 2.89
N THR A 176 -24.83 4.32 3.07
CA THR A 176 -26.16 4.88 3.32
C THR A 176 -26.68 5.58 2.05
N PRO A 177 -28.00 5.50 1.74
CA PRO A 177 -28.59 6.29 0.67
C PRO A 177 -28.36 7.79 0.89
N ALA A 178 -27.83 8.46 -0.13
CA ALA A 178 -27.65 9.91 -0.29
C ALA A 178 -27.65 10.76 1.00
N THR A 179 -26.66 10.57 1.87
CA THR A 179 -26.25 11.64 2.80
C THR A 179 -25.12 12.43 2.15
N SER A 180 -25.31 13.74 2.00
CA SER A 180 -24.27 14.70 1.61
C SER A 180 -22.99 14.43 2.41
N GLY A 181 -21.92 14.06 1.71
CA GLY A 181 -20.57 13.99 2.27
C GLY A 181 -19.83 15.30 2.05
N LEU A 182 -18.64 15.42 2.65
CA LEU A 182 -17.72 16.49 2.24
C LEU A 182 -17.16 16.15 0.86
N SER A 183 -17.09 17.14 -0.01
CA SER A 183 -16.81 16.99 -1.43
C SER A 183 -15.97 18.16 -1.98
N PRO A 184 -15.38 18.03 -3.18
CA PRO A 184 -14.56 19.10 -3.77
C PRO A 184 -15.26 20.46 -3.78
N GLY A 185 -14.57 21.49 -3.28
CA GLY A 185 -15.10 22.84 -3.15
C GLY A 185 -15.69 23.19 -1.77
N ASP A 186 -15.98 22.20 -0.93
CA ASP A 186 -16.38 22.45 0.46
C ASP A 186 -15.25 23.10 1.26
N THR A 187 -15.61 23.96 2.21
CA THR A 187 -14.66 24.63 3.11
C THR A 187 -15.20 24.68 4.53
N GLY A 188 -14.31 24.80 5.52
CA GLY A 188 -14.67 25.03 6.92
C GLY A 188 -14.17 23.96 7.89
N ARG A 189 -14.67 24.04 9.13
CA ARG A 189 -14.17 23.24 10.26
C ARG A 189 -14.34 21.74 10.08
N ASP A 190 -15.40 21.31 9.39
CA ASP A 190 -15.66 19.87 9.18
C ASP A 190 -14.64 19.25 8.20
N VAL A 191 -14.26 19.99 7.15
CA VAL A 191 -13.19 19.60 6.23
C VAL A 191 -11.87 19.55 6.98
N GLU A 192 -11.53 20.60 7.73
CA GLU A 192 -10.29 20.65 8.50
C GLU A 192 -10.20 19.50 9.52
N ALA A 193 -11.28 19.20 10.22
CA ALA A 193 -11.33 18.10 11.20
C ALA A 193 -11.11 16.73 10.54
N MET A 194 -11.73 16.50 9.37
CA MET A 194 -11.51 15.28 8.59
C MET A 194 -10.06 15.16 8.09
N GLN A 195 -9.49 16.25 7.57
CA GLN A 195 -8.09 16.27 7.13
C GLN A 195 -7.14 15.96 8.28
N ARG A 196 -7.39 16.53 9.47
CA ARG A 196 -6.64 16.23 10.70
C ARG A 196 -6.74 14.75 11.07
N LYS A 197 -7.93 14.14 11.01
CA LYS A 197 -8.11 12.69 11.25
C LYS A 197 -7.30 11.82 10.29
N LEU A 198 -7.32 12.13 8.99
CA LEU A 198 -6.50 11.42 7.99
C LEU A 198 -5.00 11.56 8.27
N ARG A 199 -4.57 12.77 8.67
CA ARG A 199 -3.18 13.03 9.05
C ARG A 199 -2.78 12.28 10.32
N ASP A 200 -3.66 12.23 11.31
CA ASP A 200 -3.45 11.52 12.56
C ASP A 200 -3.40 9.99 12.33
N TYR A 201 -4.13 9.49 11.32
CA TYR A 201 -4.01 8.10 10.87
C TYR A 201 -2.66 7.82 10.20
N GLY A 202 -2.18 8.74 9.36
CA GLY A 202 -0.84 8.67 8.78
C GLY A 202 -0.66 9.34 7.41
N TYR A 203 -1.73 9.79 6.75
CA TYR A 203 -1.60 10.48 5.47
C TYR A 203 -0.82 11.79 5.62
N ALA A 204 0.25 11.97 4.85
CA ALA A 204 1.17 13.08 5.03
C ALA A 204 0.75 14.33 4.22
N PHE A 205 -0.14 15.15 4.78
CA PHE A 205 -0.55 16.44 4.20
C PHE A 205 -1.02 17.43 5.27
N GLU A 206 -1.13 18.70 4.88
CA GLU A 206 -1.61 19.78 5.76
C GLU A 206 -3.13 19.91 5.73
N ALA A 207 -3.72 20.22 6.88
CA ALA A 207 -5.14 20.51 6.98
C ALA A 207 -5.41 21.97 6.57
N SER A 208 -5.82 22.18 5.32
CA SER A 208 -6.11 23.49 4.74
C SER A 208 -7.48 24.04 5.13
N GLY A 209 -8.39 23.18 5.60
CA GLY A 209 -9.80 23.53 5.80
C GLY A 209 -10.59 23.69 4.50
N THR A 210 -9.99 23.37 3.36
CA THR A 210 -10.59 23.38 2.02
C THR A 210 -10.51 21.98 1.43
N TYR A 211 -11.60 21.49 0.83
CA TYR A 211 -11.63 20.20 0.15
C TYR A 211 -10.97 20.35 -1.21
N ASP A 212 -9.65 20.44 -1.16
CA ASP A 212 -8.75 20.64 -2.29
C ASP A 212 -8.44 19.32 -3.02
N PRO A 213 -7.75 19.37 -4.19
CA PRO A 213 -7.39 18.16 -4.93
C PRO A 213 -6.55 17.16 -4.12
N MET A 214 -5.74 17.63 -3.16
CA MET A 214 -4.99 16.73 -2.28
C MET A 214 -5.93 15.94 -1.36
N THR A 215 -6.91 16.62 -0.78
CA THR A 215 -7.94 16.01 0.08
C THR A 215 -8.75 14.97 -0.68
N GLU A 216 -9.21 15.29 -1.89
CA GLU A 216 -9.95 14.36 -2.76
C GLU A 216 -9.13 13.09 -3.05
N LYS A 217 -7.85 13.24 -3.39
CA LYS A 217 -6.96 12.10 -3.68
C LYS A 217 -6.62 11.27 -2.45
N VAL A 218 -6.45 11.90 -1.28
CA VAL A 218 -6.27 11.16 -0.02
C VAL A 218 -7.54 10.37 0.33
N ILE A 219 -8.72 10.97 0.20
CA ILE A 219 -9.99 10.26 0.43
C ILE A 219 -10.16 9.10 -0.56
N THR A 220 -9.81 9.31 -1.83
CA THR A 220 -9.82 8.26 -2.86
C THR A 220 -8.91 7.09 -2.48
N ALA A 221 -7.66 7.36 -2.07
CA ALA A 221 -6.73 6.32 -1.63
C ALA A 221 -7.23 5.59 -0.38
N PHE A 222 -7.75 6.33 0.60
CA PHE A 222 -8.37 5.77 1.80
C PHE A 222 -9.53 4.84 1.47
N GLN A 223 -10.42 5.23 0.55
CA GLN A 223 -11.53 4.38 0.11
C GLN A 223 -11.01 3.09 -0.54
N ARG A 224 -10.00 3.16 -1.43
CA ARG A 224 -9.43 1.95 -2.05
C ARG A 224 -8.94 0.93 -1.03
N HIS A 225 -8.32 1.37 0.06
CA HIS A 225 -7.80 0.48 1.09
C HIS A 225 -8.92 0.02 2.05
N PHE A 226 -9.67 0.96 2.63
CA PHE A 226 -10.50 0.69 3.79
C PHE A 226 -12.01 0.58 3.48
N ARG A 227 -12.48 1.11 2.34
CA ARG A 227 -13.90 1.12 1.94
C ARG A 227 -14.06 0.99 0.42
N PRO A 228 -13.69 -0.17 -0.18
CA PRO A 228 -13.55 -0.31 -1.64
C PRO A 228 -14.88 -0.39 -2.41
N GLU A 229 -16.02 -0.60 -1.72
CA GLU A 229 -17.34 -0.70 -2.36
C GLU A 229 -17.72 0.56 -3.16
N ARG A 230 -17.23 1.74 -2.74
CA ARG A 230 -17.37 2.99 -3.49
C ARG A 230 -16.14 3.88 -3.32
N VAL A 231 -15.42 4.08 -4.42
CA VAL A 231 -14.20 4.90 -4.51
C VAL A 231 -14.50 6.11 -5.40
N ASP A 232 -15.09 7.15 -4.82
CA ASP A 232 -15.59 8.34 -5.52
C ASP A 232 -14.90 9.64 -5.08
N GLY A 233 -13.96 9.56 -4.12
CA GLY A 233 -13.29 10.73 -3.58
C GLY A 233 -14.20 11.62 -2.73
N ILE A 234 -15.40 11.16 -2.34
CA ILE A 234 -16.35 11.88 -1.48
C ILE A 234 -16.29 11.33 -0.06
N ALA A 235 -16.09 12.21 0.92
CA ALA A 235 -16.07 11.84 2.33
C ALA A 235 -17.48 11.76 2.91
N ASP A 236 -18.24 10.77 2.43
CA ASP A 236 -19.58 10.44 2.95
C ASP A 236 -19.54 9.89 4.39
N ALA A 237 -20.72 9.56 4.93
CA ALA A 237 -20.84 9.00 6.28
C ALA A 237 -20.07 7.68 6.43
N SER A 238 -20.09 6.80 5.42
CA SER A 238 -19.38 5.52 5.43
C SER A 238 -17.85 5.72 5.51
N THR A 239 -17.28 6.61 4.69
CA THR A 239 -15.85 6.99 4.75
C THR A 239 -15.48 7.50 6.13
N ARG A 240 -16.22 8.50 6.63
CA ARG A 240 -15.89 9.19 7.89
C ARG A 240 -16.02 8.26 9.11
N THR A 241 -17.07 7.43 9.16
CA THR A 241 -17.24 6.44 10.23
C THR A 241 -16.17 5.36 10.18
N THR A 242 -15.79 4.90 8.99
CA THR A 242 -14.70 3.91 8.84
C THR A 242 -13.37 4.49 9.34
N LEU A 243 -13.06 5.76 9.02
CA LEU A 243 -11.87 6.45 9.53
C LEU A 243 -11.89 6.58 11.06
N ASP A 244 -13.04 6.94 11.64
CA ASP A 244 -13.20 7.05 13.09
C ASP A 244 -12.99 5.71 13.80
N GLN A 245 -13.50 4.62 13.23
CA GLN A 245 -13.30 3.27 13.75
C GLN A 245 -11.84 2.83 13.66
N LEU A 246 -11.15 3.12 12.56
CA LEU A 246 -9.73 2.86 12.41
C LEU A 246 -8.90 3.60 13.46
N LEU A 247 -9.16 4.91 13.64
CA LEU A 247 -8.49 5.73 14.65
C LEU A 247 -8.76 5.23 16.07
N ALA A 248 -9.99 4.82 16.38
CA ALA A 248 -10.33 4.25 17.69
C ALA A 248 -9.65 2.89 17.94
N ALA A 249 -9.38 2.12 16.89
CA ALA A 249 -8.73 0.82 16.96
C ALA A 249 -7.18 0.90 16.95
N LEU A 250 -6.58 2.08 16.71
CA LEU A 250 -5.15 2.27 16.89
C LEU A 250 -4.79 2.09 18.38
N LYS A 251 -3.95 1.09 18.67
CA LYS A 251 -3.42 0.89 20.02
C LYS A 251 -2.48 2.05 20.35
N ARG A 252 -2.81 2.82 21.39
CA ARG A 252 -1.92 3.85 21.96
C ARG A 252 -0.74 3.21 22.68
#